data_AF-A0A2D6HCJ3-F1
#
_entry.id   AF-A0A2D6HCJ3-F1
#
_cell.length_a   1.000
_cell.length_b   1.000
_cell.length_c   1.000
_cell.angle_alpha   90.00
_cell.angle_beta   90.00
_cell.angle_gamma   90.00
#
_symmetry.space_group_name_H-M   'P 1'
#
loop_
_entity.id
_entity.type
_entity.pdbx_description
1 polymer ?
#
loop_
_entity_poly.entity_id
_entity_poly.type
_entity_poly.pdbx_seq_one_letter_code
_entity_poly.pdbx_strand_id
1 'polypeptide(L)'
;MPGASEARMTDTSKEHYLRGLALFGEQKHVEAIEEYRKALELEPDDADVLLALATAQMNAGLLDDAVTSGKRVVELDGDDPFGHTSLSMIYMRKGMIEEAEKEQATARMLSWKRELAQNPDAPPPSGAIDVVQ
;
A
#
# COMPACT_ATOMS: atom_id res chain seq x y z
N MET A 1 -10.18 8.28 26.49
CA MET A 1 -10.74 9.47 25.84
C MET A 1 -9.56 10.15 25.17
N PRO A 2 -9.46 10.17 23.83
CA PRO A 2 -8.41 10.91 23.15
C PRO A 2 -8.47 12.38 23.58
N GLY A 3 -7.31 12.97 23.86
CA GLY A 3 -7.21 14.35 24.34
C GLY A 3 -7.55 15.33 23.21
N ALA A 4 -8.04 16.54 23.53
CA ALA A 4 -8.34 17.57 22.52
C ALA A 4 -7.16 17.93 21.60
N SER A 5 -5.92 17.62 22.01
CA SER A 5 -4.71 17.76 21.19
C SER A 5 -4.59 16.65 20.14
N GLU A 6 -4.92 15.42 20.50
CA GLU A 6 -4.86 14.25 19.62
C GLU A 6 -5.92 14.36 18.53
N ALA A 7 -7.17 14.71 18.90
CA ALA A 7 -8.25 14.94 17.96
C ALA A 7 -7.94 16.05 16.94
N ARG A 8 -7.18 17.08 17.32
CA ARG A 8 -6.76 18.15 16.40
C ARG A 8 -5.67 17.67 15.44
N MET A 9 -4.72 16.86 15.90
CA MET A 9 -3.66 16.31 15.04
C MET A 9 -4.24 15.37 13.99
N THR A 10 -5.20 14.52 14.37
CA THR A 10 -5.85 13.60 13.44
C THR A 10 -6.73 14.32 12.40
N ASP A 11 -7.39 15.41 12.81
CA ASP A 11 -8.19 16.24 11.91
C ASP A 11 -7.29 16.91 10.85
N THR A 12 -6.14 17.45 11.27
CA THR A 12 -5.15 18.04 10.35
C THR A 12 -4.47 17.00 9.45
N SER A 13 -4.19 15.79 9.94
CA SER A 13 -3.67 14.69 9.09
C SER A 13 -4.64 14.37 7.96
N LYS A 14 -5.93 14.22 8.30
CA LYS A 14 -7.00 13.95 7.35
C LYS A 14 -7.18 15.07 6.33
N GLU A 15 -7.06 16.34 6.73
CA GLU A 15 -7.11 17.48 5.81
C GLU A 15 -6.00 17.39 4.74
N HIS A 16 -4.76 17.11 5.16
CA HIS A 16 -3.63 16.91 4.25
C HIS A 16 -3.87 15.71 3.33
N TYR A 17 -4.37 14.58 3.85
CA TYR A 17 -4.71 13.42 3.05
C TYR A 17 -5.76 13.73 1.97
N LEU A 18 -6.87 14.36 2.34
CA LEU A 18 -7.95 14.72 1.41
C LEU A 18 -7.49 15.69 0.32
N ARG A 19 -6.62 16.64 0.68
CA ARG A 19 -6.02 17.55 -0.30
C ARG A 19 -5.09 16.83 -1.26
N GLY A 20 -4.29 15.89 -0.75
CA GLY A 20 -3.45 15.01 -1.58
C GLY A 20 -4.28 14.21 -2.58
N LEU A 21 -5.42 13.65 -2.16
CA LEU A 21 -6.34 12.92 -3.04
C LEU A 21 -6.89 13.82 -4.16
N ALA A 22 -7.29 15.06 -3.85
CA ALA A 22 -7.78 16.02 -4.84
C ALA A 22 -6.70 16.35 -5.88
N LEU A 23 -5.47 16.65 -5.43
CA LEU A 23 -4.33 16.92 -6.30
C LEU A 23 -3.98 15.72 -7.17
N PHE A 24 -4.03 14.51 -6.62
CA PHE A 24 -3.80 13.28 -7.37
C PHE A 24 -4.84 13.08 -8.48
N GLY A 25 -6.12 13.36 -8.21
CA GLY A 25 -7.19 13.34 -9.21
C GLY A 25 -6.98 14.36 -10.34
N GLU A 26 -6.31 15.47 -10.04
CA GLU A 26 -5.87 16.48 -11.03
C GLU A 26 -4.56 16.11 -11.75
N GLN A 27 -4.00 14.90 -11.50
CA GLN A 27 -2.69 14.44 -12.00
C GLN A 27 -1.49 15.28 -11.52
N LYS A 28 -1.67 16.10 -10.49
CA LYS A 28 -0.62 16.88 -9.82
C LYS A 28 0.13 16.00 -8.82
N HIS A 29 0.84 15.00 -9.35
CA HIS A 29 1.42 13.93 -8.53
C HIS A 29 2.47 14.43 -7.53
N VAL A 30 3.30 15.42 -7.91
CA VAL A 30 4.33 15.98 -7.02
C VAL A 30 3.69 16.75 -5.87
N GLU A 31 2.68 17.58 -6.13
CA GLU A 31 1.97 18.29 -5.07
C GLU A 31 1.18 17.34 -4.15
N ALA A 32 0.60 16.27 -4.70
CA ALA A 32 -0.06 15.24 -3.91
C ALA A 32 0.90 14.55 -2.93
N ILE A 33 2.11 14.22 -3.38
CA ILE A 33 3.17 13.63 -2.54
C ILE A 33 3.49 14.50 -1.33
N GLU A 34 3.59 15.82 -1.53
CA GLU A 34 3.89 16.75 -0.44
C GLU A 34 2.78 16.82 0.60
N GLU A 35 1.51 16.75 0.18
CA GLU A 35 0.39 16.70 1.13
C GLU A 35 0.32 15.36 1.86
N TYR A 36 0.57 14.23 1.18
CA TYR A 36 0.63 12.92 1.86
C TYR A 36 1.80 12.84 2.87
N ARG A 37 2.95 13.42 2.55
CA ARG A 37 4.08 13.50 3.50
C ARG A 37 3.70 14.25 4.77
N LYS A 38 2.98 15.38 4.66
CA LYS A 38 2.50 16.14 5.83
C LYS A 38 1.48 15.35 6.65
N ALA A 39 0.59 14.59 6.00
CA ALA A 39 -0.30 13.68 6.71
C ALA A 39 0.51 12.62 7.51
N LEU A 40 1.54 12.03 6.90
CA LEU A 40 2.42 11.05 7.57
C LEU A 40 3.35 11.64 8.64
N GLU A 41 3.64 12.94 8.61
CA GLU A 41 4.32 13.60 9.73
C GLU A 41 3.46 13.62 11.00
N LEU A 42 2.13 13.59 10.84
CA LEU A 42 1.17 13.58 11.94
C LEU A 42 0.76 12.15 12.34
N GLU A 43 0.58 11.28 11.35
CA GLU A 43 0.23 9.86 11.52
C GLU A 43 1.16 8.97 10.68
N PRO A 44 2.36 8.61 11.20
CA PRO A 44 3.40 7.96 10.42
C PRO A 44 3.04 6.58 9.87
N ASP A 45 2.09 5.90 10.52
CA ASP A 45 1.71 4.51 10.27
C ASP A 45 0.29 4.39 9.70
N ASP A 46 -0.23 5.45 9.08
CA ASP A 46 -1.46 5.40 8.30
C ASP A 46 -1.20 4.66 6.96
N ALA A 47 -1.67 3.42 6.88
CA ALA A 47 -1.49 2.56 5.72
C ALA A 47 -2.19 3.11 4.45
N ASP A 48 -3.33 3.78 4.59
CA ASP A 48 -4.06 4.35 3.44
C ASP A 48 -3.28 5.53 2.85
N VAL A 49 -2.73 6.40 3.72
CA VAL A 49 -1.90 7.53 3.28
C VAL A 49 -0.57 7.04 2.70
N LEU A 50 0.07 6.01 3.28
CA LEU A 50 1.28 5.39 2.73
C LEU A 50 1.04 4.80 1.34
N LEU A 51 -0.09 4.11 1.14
CA LEU A 51 -0.47 3.55 -0.15
C LEU A 51 -0.75 4.64 -1.19
N ALA A 52 -1.44 5.71 -0.79
CA ALA A 52 -1.69 6.87 -1.64
C ALA A 52 -0.36 7.56 -2.04
N LEU A 53 0.57 7.71 -1.10
CA LEU A 53 1.92 8.23 -1.34
C LEU A 53 2.69 7.35 -2.33
N ALA A 54 2.73 6.04 -2.10
CA ALA A 54 3.42 5.09 -2.98
C ALA A 54 2.88 5.15 -4.41
N THR A 55 1.55 5.25 -4.56
CA THR A 55 0.88 5.37 -5.86
C THR A 55 1.21 6.69 -6.55
N ALA A 56 1.22 7.80 -5.82
CA ALA A 56 1.60 9.11 -6.37
C ALA A 56 3.08 9.16 -6.79
N GLN A 57 3.99 8.60 -5.98
CA GLN A 57 5.42 8.46 -6.31
C GLN A 57 5.60 7.62 -7.57
N MET A 58 4.89 6.50 -7.67
CA MET A 58 4.92 5.65 -8.86
C MET A 58 4.48 6.43 -10.11
N ASN A 59 3.38 7.19 -10.02
CA ASN A 59 2.87 8.00 -11.13
C ASN A 59 3.79 9.17 -11.50
N ALA A 60 4.49 9.75 -10.54
CA ALA A 60 5.53 10.76 -10.76
C ALA A 60 6.84 10.17 -11.33
N GLY A 61 6.98 8.84 -11.44
CA GLY A 61 8.20 8.17 -11.88
C GLY A 61 9.29 8.06 -10.80
N LEU A 62 8.96 8.38 -9.54
CA LEU A 62 9.84 8.24 -8.38
C LEU A 62 9.79 6.80 -7.86
N LEU A 63 10.27 5.85 -8.67
CA LEU A 63 10.03 4.43 -8.45
C LEU A 63 10.79 3.86 -7.23
N ASP A 64 11.97 4.38 -6.90
CA ASP A 64 12.69 3.98 -5.67
C ASP A 64 11.93 4.39 -4.40
N ASP A 65 11.42 5.61 -4.38
CA ASP A 65 10.62 6.12 -3.28
C ASP A 65 9.31 5.34 -3.16
N ALA A 66 8.65 5.06 -4.29
CA ALA A 66 7.43 4.25 -4.33
C ALA A 66 7.64 2.86 -3.74
N VAL A 67 8.76 2.19 -4.07
CA VAL A 67 9.11 0.88 -3.48
C VAL A 67 9.26 1.00 -1.98
N THR A 68 9.91 2.07 -1.50
CA THR A 68 10.12 2.29 -0.06
C THR A 68 8.79 2.48 0.67
N SER A 69 7.91 3.33 0.16
CA SER A 69 6.57 3.53 0.73
C SER A 69 5.71 2.26 0.66
N GLY A 70 5.73 1.54 -0.46
CA GLY A 70 4.98 0.30 -0.64
C GLY A 70 5.45 -0.83 0.29
N LYS A 71 6.75 -0.92 0.58
CA LYS A 71 7.28 -1.85 1.60
C LYS A 71 6.74 -1.52 2.99
N ARG A 72 6.68 -0.23 3.36
CA ARG A 72 6.08 0.17 4.64
C ARG A 72 4.62 -0.26 4.78
N VAL A 73 3.83 -0.20 3.70
CA VAL A 73 2.44 -0.71 3.72
C VAL A 73 2.40 -2.19 4.10
N VAL A 74 3.24 -3.01 3.48
CA VAL A 74 3.35 -4.45 3.77
C VAL A 74 3.94 -4.72 5.15
N GLU A 75 4.81 -3.85 5.66
CA GLU A 75 5.36 -3.97 7.03
C GLU A 75 4.30 -3.68 8.09
N LEU A 76 3.34 -2.78 7.82
CA LEU A 76 2.24 -2.47 8.73
C LEU A 76 1.17 -3.56 8.76
N ASP A 77 0.81 -4.13 7.61
CA ASP A 77 -0.09 -5.28 7.52
C ASP A 77 0.38 -6.25 6.42
N GLY A 78 1.21 -7.22 6.83
CA GLY A 78 1.74 -8.25 5.95
C GLY A 78 0.73 -9.36 5.62
N ASP A 79 -0.46 -9.36 6.23
CA ASP A 79 -1.52 -10.32 5.93
C ASP A 79 -2.57 -9.73 4.98
N ASP A 80 -2.37 -8.50 4.50
CA ASP A 80 -3.25 -7.85 3.53
C ASP A 80 -2.83 -8.03 2.06
N PRO A 81 -3.63 -8.77 1.25
CA PRO A 81 -3.37 -8.96 -0.17
C PRO A 81 -3.27 -7.66 -0.96
N PHE A 82 -3.96 -6.58 -0.53
CA PHE A 82 -3.92 -5.31 -1.27
C PHE A 82 -2.57 -4.62 -1.14
N GLY A 83 -1.94 -4.64 0.05
CA GLY A 83 -0.58 -4.14 0.25
C GLY A 83 0.42 -4.84 -0.67
N HIS A 84 0.41 -6.17 -0.69
CA HIS A 84 1.26 -6.97 -1.57
C HIS A 84 1.00 -6.73 -3.06
N THR A 85 -0.28 -6.63 -3.47
CA THR A 85 -0.65 -6.33 -4.87
C THR A 85 -0.12 -4.96 -5.29
N SER A 86 -0.20 -3.97 -4.40
CA SER A 86 0.28 -2.61 -4.66
C SER A 86 1.80 -2.56 -4.83
N LEU A 87 2.54 -3.24 -3.94
CA LEU A 87 3.99 -3.34 -4.05
C LEU A 87 4.44 -4.10 -5.31
N SER A 88 3.72 -5.16 -5.69
CA SER A 88 3.93 -5.88 -6.96
C SER A 88 3.83 -4.95 -8.17
N MET A 89 2.79 -4.11 -8.26
CA MET A 89 2.62 -3.16 -9.35
C MET A 89 3.76 -2.14 -9.43
N ILE A 90 4.24 -1.67 -8.27
CA ILE A 90 5.36 -0.73 -8.19
C ILE A 90 6.65 -1.39 -8.70
N TYR A 91 6.95 -2.61 -8.27
CA TYR A 91 8.10 -3.37 -8.75
C TYR A 91 8.03 -3.62 -10.26
N MET A 92 6.86 -3.99 -10.77
CA MET A 92 6.66 -4.20 -12.20
C MET A 92 6.94 -2.93 -13.00
N ARG A 93 6.46 -1.78 -12.53
CA ARG A 93 6.71 -0.48 -13.18
C ARG A 93 8.18 -0.06 -13.12
N LYS A 94 8.92 -0.51 -12.10
CA LYS A 94 10.38 -0.34 -11.98
C LYS A 94 11.19 -1.33 -12.81
N GLY A 95 10.57 -2.38 -13.34
CA GLY A 95 11.24 -3.45 -14.07
C GLY A 95 11.86 -4.53 -13.17
N MET A 96 11.53 -4.54 -11.88
CA MET A 96 11.93 -5.57 -10.91
C MET A 96 10.94 -6.74 -10.97
N ILE A 97 11.05 -7.53 -12.04
CA ILE A 97 10.03 -8.54 -12.39
C ILE A 97 9.99 -9.68 -11.37
N GLU A 98 11.14 -10.16 -10.89
CA GLU A 98 11.21 -11.27 -9.93
C GLU A 98 10.53 -10.88 -8.60
N GLU A 99 10.81 -9.67 -8.10
CA GLU A 99 10.18 -9.15 -6.89
C GLU A 99 8.68 -8.92 -7.08
N ALA A 100 8.25 -8.42 -8.24
CA ALA A 100 6.83 -8.26 -8.55
C ALA A 100 6.10 -9.61 -8.52
N GLU A 101 6.64 -10.65 -9.16
CA GLU A 101 6.05 -11.99 -9.17
C GLU A 101 5.97 -12.59 -7.77
N LYS A 102 6.99 -12.37 -6.93
CA LYS A 102 7.00 -12.81 -5.53
C LYS A 102 5.88 -12.14 -4.73
N GLU A 103 5.75 -10.83 -4.80
CA GLU A 103 4.67 -10.10 -4.09
C GLU A 103 3.28 -10.51 -4.61
N GLN A 104 3.14 -10.72 -5.92
CA GLN A 104 1.90 -11.21 -6.53
C GLN A 104 1.55 -12.63 -6.08
N ALA A 105 2.53 -13.50 -5.87
CA ALA A 105 2.33 -14.84 -5.32
C ALA A 105 1.86 -14.77 -3.86
N THR A 106 2.49 -13.92 -3.04
CA THR A 106 2.07 -13.69 -1.65
C THR A 106 0.63 -13.17 -1.57
N ALA A 107 0.28 -12.15 -2.37
CA ALA A 107 -1.09 -11.62 -2.42
C ALA A 107 -2.13 -12.70 -2.75
N ARG A 108 -1.85 -13.56 -3.75
CA ARG A 108 -2.73 -14.68 -4.13
C ARG A 108 -2.88 -15.70 -3.00
N MET A 109 -1.79 -16.04 -2.33
CA MET A 109 -1.81 -16.97 -1.20
C MET A 109 -2.61 -16.41 -0.02
N LEU A 110 -2.43 -15.14 0.32
CA LEU A 110 -3.19 -14.48 1.39
C LEU A 110 -4.68 -14.40 1.07
N SER A 111 -5.02 -14.03 -0.17
CA SER A 111 -6.41 -14.02 -0.64
C SER A 111 -7.05 -15.40 -0.55
N TRP A 112 -6.34 -16.45 -0.98
CA TRP A 112 -6.82 -17.82 -0.87
C TRP A 112 -6.96 -18.29 0.58
N LYS A 113 -6.03 -17.94 1.47
CA LYS A 113 -6.18 -18.22 2.91
C LYS A 113 -7.44 -17.57 3.50
N ARG A 114 -7.77 -16.34 3.10
CA ARG A 114 -9.01 -15.65 3.49
C ARG A 114 -10.26 -16.31 2.91
N GLU A 115 -10.16 -16.85 1.70
CA GLU A 115 -11.24 -17.62 1.05
C GLU A 115 -11.46 -18.97 1.74
N LEU A 116 -10.40 -19.73 2.05
CA LEU A 116 -10.49 -21.02 2.75
C LEU A 116 -11.24 -20.93 4.08
N ALA A 117 -11.10 -19.82 4.79
CA ALA A 117 -11.84 -19.57 6.03
C ALA A 117 -13.37 -19.52 5.81
N GLN A 118 -13.81 -19.21 4.60
CA GLN A 118 -15.22 -19.13 4.20
C GLN A 118 -15.65 -20.36 3.38
N ASN A 119 -14.72 -20.95 2.63
CA ASN A 119 -14.91 -22.09 1.75
C ASN A 119 -13.72 -23.07 1.86
N PRO A 120 -13.77 -24.06 2.77
CA PRO A 120 -12.67 -24.99 3.01
C PRO A 120 -12.26 -25.85 1.80
N ASP A 121 -13.13 -25.96 0.79
CA ASP A 121 -12.89 -26.73 -0.43
C ASP A 121 -12.31 -25.87 -1.58
N ALA A 122 -11.97 -24.59 -1.33
CA ALA A 122 -11.42 -23.70 -2.34
C ALA A 122 -10.07 -24.23 -2.87
N PRO A 123 -9.91 -24.43 -4.19
CA PRO A 123 -8.67 -24.94 -4.75
C PRO A 123 -7.53 -23.92 -4.60
N PRO A 124 -6.26 -24.37 -4.47
CA PRO A 124 -5.13 -23.46 -4.34
C PRO A 124 -4.93 -22.60 -5.61
N PRO A 125 -4.37 -21.38 -5.47
CA PRO A 125 -4.13 -20.50 -6.60
C PRO A 125 -3.10 -21.09 -7.56
N SER A 126 -3.30 -20.92 -8.87
CA SER A 126 -2.39 -21.43 -9.90
C SER A 126 -0.97 -20.88 -9.74
N GLY A 127 0.03 -21.76 -9.71
CA GLY A 127 1.43 -21.40 -9.48
C GLY A 127 1.84 -21.37 -8.01
N ALA A 128 0.96 -21.75 -7.08
CA ALA A 128 1.38 -22.25 -5.78
C ALA A 128 2.13 -23.57 -6.01
N ILE A 129 3.43 -23.49 -6.28
CA ILE A 129 4.29 -24.67 -6.22
C ILE A 129 4.17 -25.17 -4.79
N ASP A 130 3.82 -26.45 -4.62
CA ASP A 130 3.79 -27.15 -3.34
C ASP A 130 5.09 -26.88 -2.57
N VAL A 131 5.08 -25.89 -1.68
CA VAL A 131 6.11 -25.75 -0.64
C VAL A 131 5.68 -26.67 0.50
N VAL A 132 5.61 -27.96 0.20
CA VAL A 132 5.48 -29.04 1.18
C VAL A 132 6.59 -30.03 0.90
N GLN A 133 7.72 -29.79 1.58
CA GLN A 133 8.57 -30.86 2.11
C GLN A 133 8.91 -30.53 3.56
#